data_AF-A0A1Z5KXU1-F1
#
_entry.id   AF-A0A1Z5KXU1-F1
#
_cell.length_a   1.000
_cell.length_b   1.000
_cell.length_c   1.000
_cell.angle_alpha   90.00
_cell.angle_beta   90.00
_cell.angle_gamma   90.00
#
_symmetry.space_group_name_H-M   'P 1'
#
loop_
_entity.id
_entity.type
_entity.pdbx_description
1 polymer ?
#
loop_
_entity_poly.entity_id
_entity_poly.type
_entity_poly.pdbx_seq_one_letter_code
_entity_poly.pdbx_strand_id
1 'polypeptide(L)'
;MSGGKSSFSYAAAARMIFEAGTKLEAKPQTSATAATYFHRFFQECRHEDYDFCYLLHYLWSLTDWLGPATIRNVPLAQVAWSLLCDLFQHPVCLKHPSQHVAVAILQLALLIYDIRVPYSDDSVLTWYETFCDNLSKEKLADVMMDVIQVYEVEAM
;
A
#
# COMPACT_ATOMS: atom_id res chain seq x y z
N MET A 1 -5.34 -8.22 -35.02
CA MET A 1 -5.68 -9.00 -33.81
C MET A 1 -5.42 -8.09 -32.63
N SER A 2 -6.51 -7.57 -32.05
CA SER A 2 -6.48 -6.49 -31.06
C SER A 2 -6.10 -7.05 -29.69
N GLY A 3 -4.90 -6.74 -29.20
CA GLY A 3 -4.49 -7.01 -27.83
C GLY A 3 -5.12 -5.95 -26.93
N GLY A 4 -6.13 -6.34 -26.15
CA GLY A 4 -6.72 -5.51 -25.12
C GLY A 4 -5.71 -5.24 -24.02
N LYS A 5 -4.98 -4.13 -24.13
CA LYS A 5 -4.27 -3.54 -23.00
C LYS A 5 -5.33 -3.02 -22.03
N SER A 6 -5.36 -3.55 -20.82
CA SER A 6 -6.15 -3.03 -19.70
C SER A 6 -5.85 -1.54 -19.54
N SER A 7 -6.75 -0.69 -20.03
CA SER A 7 -6.60 0.76 -19.97
C SER A 7 -6.72 1.20 -18.52
N PHE A 8 -5.59 1.57 -17.91
CA PHE A 8 -5.56 2.24 -16.61
C PHE A 8 -6.49 3.46 -16.67
N SER A 9 -7.53 3.46 -15.84
CA SER A 9 -8.54 4.52 -15.82
C SER A 9 -8.35 5.34 -14.57
N TYR A 10 -7.95 6.59 -14.73
CA TYR A 10 -7.87 7.55 -13.63
C TYR A 10 -9.19 7.67 -12.87
N ALA A 11 -10.33 7.45 -13.53
CA ALA A 11 -11.63 7.40 -12.89
C ALA A 11 -11.77 6.19 -11.94
N ALA A 12 -11.17 5.04 -12.27
CA ALA A 12 -11.15 3.87 -11.39
C ALA A 12 -10.27 4.12 -10.17
N ALA A 13 -9.07 4.69 -10.37
CA ALA A 13 -8.18 5.04 -9.27
C ALA A 13 -8.77 6.11 -8.34
N ALA A 14 -9.36 7.18 -8.89
CA ALA A 14 -10.09 8.16 -8.11
C ALA A 14 -11.25 7.54 -7.33
N ARG A 15 -12.04 6.66 -7.98
CA ARG A 15 -13.12 5.94 -7.30
C ARG A 15 -12.61 5.07 -6.14
N MET A 16 -11.46 4.42 -6.31
CA MET A 16 -10.81 3.66 -5.24
C MET A 16 -10.34 4.56 -4.09
N ILE A 17 -9.75 5.73 -4.37
CA ILE A 17 -9.37 6.71 -3.34
C ILE A 17 -10.61 7.16 -2.54
N PHE A 18 -11.72 7.45 -3.23
CA PHE A 18 -12.97 7.84 -2.57
C PHE A 18 -13.63 6.69 -1.80
N GLU A 19 -13.58 5.46 -2.32
CA GLU A 19 -14.12 4.28 -1.66
C GLU A 19 -13.31 3.90 -0.42
N ALA A 20 -11.97 3.98 -0.51
CA ALA A 20 -11.08 3.84 0.63
C ALA A 20 -11.37 4.94 1.66
N GLY A 21 -11.44 6.20 1.25
CA GLY A 21 -11.77 7.30 2.16
C GLY A 21 -13.12 7.12 2.87
N THR A 22 -14.13 6.58 2.16
CA THR A 22 -15.44 6.28 2.77
C THR A 22 -15.35 5.14 3.78
N LYS A 23 -14.62 4.06 3.47
CA LYS A 23 -14.41 2.92 4.37
C LYS A 23 -13.56 3.27 5.59
N LEU A 24 -12.71 4.27 5.47
CA LEU A 24 -11.85 4.79 6.55
C LEU A 24 -12.51 5.93 7.36
N GLU A 25 -13.79 6.22 7.10
CA GLU A 25 -14.52 7.35 7.71
C GLU A 25 -13.79 8.72 7.54
N ALA A 26 -12.97 8.84 6.49
CA ALA A 26 -12.24 10.06 6.20
C ALA A 26 -13.18 11.15 5.67
N LYS A 27 -12.85 12.41 5.98
CA LYS A 27 -13.61 13.54 5.45
C LYS A 27 -13.53 13.56 3.91
N PRO A 28 -14.63 13.91 3.21
CA PRO A 28 -14.63 13.98 1.75
C PRO A 28 -13.55 14.92 1.18
N GLN A 29 -13.16 15.95 1.94
CA GLN A 29 -12.08 16.87 1.58
C GLN A 29 -10.72 16.16 1.53
N THR A 30 -10.47 15.20 2.42
CA THR A 30 -9.22 14.42 2.45
C THR A 30 -9.11 13.54 1.20
N SER A 31 -10.19 12.86 0.83
CA SER A 31 -10.23 12.04 -0.40
C SER A 31 -10.09 12.88 -1.66
N ALA A 32 -10.69 14.07 -1.70
CA ALA A 32 -10.55 15.01 -2.82
C ALA A 32 -9.12 15.53 -2.96
N THR A 33 -8.44 15.84 -1.85
CA THR A 33 -7.03 16.24 -1.83
C THR A 33 -6.13 15.09 -2.29
N ALA A 34 -6.37 13.87 -1.80
CA ALA A 34 -5.63 12.67 -2.23
C ALA A 34 -5.83 12.40 -3.74
N ALA A 35 -7.05 12.53 -4.26
CA ALA A 35 -7.32 12.41 -5.69
C ALA A 35 -6.60 13.51 -6.50
N THR A 36 -6.52 14.74 -5.99
CA THR A 36 -5.81 15.84 -6.64
C THR A 36 -4.30 15.57 -6.69
N TYR A 37 -3.71 15.10 -5.60
CA TYR A 37 -2.30 14.71 -5.58
C TYR A 37 -2.03 13.54 -6.52
N PHE A 38 -2.90 12.53 -6.53
CA PHE A 38 -2.83 11.41 -7.46
C PHE A 38 -2.80 11.91 -8.92
N HIS A 39 -3.78 12.73 -9.33
CA HIS A 39 -3.83 13.25 -10.69
C HIS A 39 -2.61 14.11 -11.05
N ARG A 40 -2.10 14.91 -10.11
CA ARG A 40 -0.96 15.79 -10.33
C ARG A 40 0.37 15.01 -10.38
N PHE A 41 0.50 13.95 -9.61
CA PHE A 41 1.67 13.06 -9.63
C PHE A 41 1.77 12.29 -10.95
N PHE A 42 0.64 11.75 -11.44
CA PHE A 42 0.59 11.02 -12.71
C PHE A 42 0.51 11.90 -13.97
N GLN A 43 0.47 13.22 -13.81
CA GLN A 43 0.76 14.14 -14.92
C GLN A 43 2.26 14.18 -15.23
N GLU A 44 3.12 13.95 -14.23
CA GLU A 44 4.57 14.04 -14.35
C GLU A 44 5.26 12.65 -14.39
N CYS A 45 4.62 11.61 -13.85
CA CYS A 45 5.16 10.24 -13.77
C CYS A 45 4.43 9.23 -14.68
N ARG A 46 5.16 8.24 -15.21
CA ARG A 46 4.57 7.14 -16.02
C ARG A 46 3.82 6.16 -15.11
N HIS A 47 2.59 5.81 -15.52
CA HIS A 47 1.68 4.91 -14.79
C HIS A 47 2.25 3.52 -14.51
N GLU A 48 3.10 3.02 -15.40
CA GLU A 48 3.67 1.67 -15.34
C GLU A 48 4.59 1.47 -14.11
N ASP A 49 5.09 2.56 -13.53
CA ASP A 49 6.02 2.51 -12.39
C ASP A 49 5.30 2.56 -11.03
N TYR A 50 4.06 3.06 -10.99
CA TYR A 50 3.30 3.34 -9.75
C TYR A 50 1.86 2.82 -9.82
N ASP A 51 1.66 1.51 -9.76
CA ASP A 51 0.31 0.96 -9.69
C ASP A 51 -0.15 0.87 -8.22
N PHE A 52 -0.80 1.91 -7.71
CA PHE A 52 -1.35 1.93 -6.34
C PHE A 52 -2.43 0.87 -6.09
N CYS A 53 -2.90 0.24 -7.17
CA CYS A 53 -3.74 -0.93 -7.12
C CYS A 53 -3.07 -2.06 -6.31
N TYR A 54 -1.73 -2.21 -6.34
CA TYR A 54 -1.06 -3.27 -5.60
C TYR A 54 -1.29 -3.20 -4.09
N LEU A 55 -1.14 -2.02 -3.46
CA LEU A 55 -1.40 -1.90 -2.02
C LEU A 55 -2.84 -2.26 -1.68
N LEU A 56 -3.81 -1.77 -2.45
CA LEU A 56 -5.22 -2.05 -2.18
C LEU A 56 -5.55 -3.53 -2.41
N HIS A 57 -5.04 -4.13 -3.48
CA HIS A 57 -5.23 -5.56 -3.77
C HIS A 57 -4.63 -6.42 -2.67
N TYR A 58 -3.39 -6.14 -2.25
CA TYR A 58 -2.72 -6.88 -1.19
C TYR A 58 -3.42 -6.67 0.16
N LEU A 59 -3.84 -5.44 0.47
CA LEU A 59 -4.61 -5.13 1.67
C LEU A 59 -5.91 -5.93 1.71
N TRP A 60 -6.66 -6.00 0.61
CA TRP A 60 -7.90 -6.78 0.57
C TRP A 60 -7.65 -8.28 0.75
N SER A 61 -6.68 -8.85 0.04
CA SER A 61 -6.30 -10.25 0.23
C SER A 61 -5.89 -10.52 1.68
N LEU A 62 -5.12 -9.62 2.29
CA LEU A 62 -4.66 -9.77 3.65
C LEU A 62 -5.78 -9.59 4.69
N THR A 63 -6.75 -8.71 4.42
CA THR A 63 -7.95 -8.57 5.26
C THR A 63 -8.82 -9.82 5.24
N ASP A 64 -8.88 -10.52 4.11
CA ASP A 64 -9.58 -11.80 3.98
C ASP A 64 -8.87 -12.88 4.81
N TRP A 65 -7.53 -12.95 4.72
CA TRP A 65 -6.71 -13.91 5.48
C TRP A 65 -6.74 -13.72 6.99
N LEU A 66 -6.77 -12.46 7.46
CA LEU A 66 -6.83 -12.12 8.89
C LEU A 66 -8.20 -12.37 9.52
N GLY A 67 -9.25 -12.42 8.69
CA GLY A 67 -10.63 -12.60 9.11
C GLY A 67 -11.25 -11.37 9.80
N PRO A 68 -12.59 -11.31 9.85
CA PRO A 68 -13.33 -10.13 10.30
C PRO A 68 -13.21 -9.84 11.81
N ALA A 69 -12.76 -10.81 12.62
CA ALA A 69 -12.53 -10.61 14.05
C ALA A 69 -11.33 -9.68 14.31
N THR A 70 -10.23 -9.91 13.60
CA THR A 70 -8.99 -9.12 13.70
C THR A 70 -9.18 -7.72 13.12
N ILE A 71 -9.79 -7.63 11.94
CA ILE A 71 -10.00 -6.36 11.21
C ILE A 71 -10.93 -5.40 11.95
N ARG A 72 -11.87 -5.89 12.77
CA ARG A 72 -12.70 -5.00 13.61
C ARG A 72 -11.94 -4.38 14.78
N ASN A 73 -10.89 -5.03 15.25
CA ASN A 73 -10.13 -4.57 16.41
C ASN A 73 -8.99 -3.61 16.04
N VAL A 74 -8.57 -3.63 14.77
CA VAL A 74 -7.39 -2.90 14.30
C VAL A 74 -7.70 -2.19 12.98
N PRO A 75 -7.49 -0.87 12.88
CA PRO A 75 -7.71 -0.11 11.65
C PRO A 75 -6.54 -0.30 10.67
N LEU A 76 -6.27 -1.54 10.28
CA LEU A 76 -5.12 -1.92 9.44
C LEU A 76 -5.12 -1.17 8.11
N ALA A 77 -6.29 -1.07 7.48
CA ALA A 77 -6.47 -0.34 6.23
C ALA A 77 -6.15 1.16 6.38
N GLN A 78 -6.50 1.74 7.52
CA GLN A 78 -6.27 3.16 7.79
C GLN A 78 -4.78 3.43 7.98
N VAL A 79 -4.11 2.60 8.77
CA VAL A 79 -2.68 2.77 9.03
C VAL A 79 -1.85 2.50 7.78
N ALA A 80 -2.15 1.45 7.02
CA ALA A 80 -1.49 1.20 5.74
C ALA A 80 -1.67 2.39 4.78
N TRP A 81 -2.86 2.98 4.73
CA TRP A 81 -3.13 4.16 3.91
C TRP A 81 -2.36 5.40 4.39
N SER A 82 -2.33 5.65 5.71
CA SER A 82 -1.55 6.75 6.29
C SER A 82 -0.06 6.62 5.97
N LEU A 83 0.53 5.46 6.23
CA LEU A 83 1.93 5.17 5.90
C LEU A 83 2.25 5.39 4.41
N LEU A 84 1.33 5.01 3.53
CA LEU A 84 1.47 5.24 2.10
C LEU A 84 1.44 6.74 1.74
N CYS A 85 0.48 7.48 2.31
CA CYS A 85 0.36 8.92 2.06
C CYS A 85 1.61 9.67 2.50
N ASP A 86 2.13 9.35 3.68
CA ASP A 86 3.33 9.98 4.23
C ASP A 86 4.55 9.64 3.35
N LEU A 87 4.67 8.40 2.88
CA LEU A 87 5.73 8.00 1.95
C LEU A 87 5.73 8.81 0.64
N PHE A 88 4.57 9.19 0.11
CA PHE A 88 4.47 9.99 -1.12
C PHE A 88 4.88 11.45 -0.96
N GLN A 89 4.99 11.94 0.28
CA GLN A 89 5.53 13.26 0.53
C GLN A 89 7.05 13.30 0.34
N HIS A 90 7.70 12.12 0.26
CA HIS A 90 9.13 11.97 0.13
C HIS A 90 9.53 11.30 -1.19
N PRO A 91 10.69 11.68 -1.78
CA PRO A 91 11.17 11.10 -3.04
C PRO A 91 11.63 9.64 -2.90
N VAL A 92 11.66 9.10 -1.68
CA VAL A 92 12.05 7.71 -1.39
C VAL A 92 11.11 6.70 -2.06
N CYS A 93 9.84 7.08 -2.32
CA CYS A 93 8.89 6.26 -3.08
C CYS A 93 9.38 5.95 -4.50
N LEU A 94 10.32 6.73 -5.06
CA LEU A 94 10.87 6.52 -6.40
C LEU A 94 12.03 5.50 -6.42
N LYS A 95 12.59 5.14 -5.25
CA LYS A 95 13.74 4.22 -5.18
C LYS A 95 13.34 2.75 -5.38
N HIS A 96 12.10 2.41 -5.05
CA HIS A 96 11.63 1.03 -4.97
C HIS A 96 10.39 0.83 -5.86
N PRO A 97 10.22 -0.34 -6.47
CA PRO A 97 9.02 -0.67 -7.21
C PRO A 97 7.78 -0.68 -6.30
N SER A 98 6.65 -0.25 -6.86
CA SER A 98 5.37 -0.10 -6.15
C SER A 98 4.88 -1.38 -5.45
N GLN A 99 5.20 -2.56 -5.98
CA GLN A 99 4.89 -3.85 -5.34
C GLN A 99 5.64 -4.05 -4.02
N HIS A 100 6.95 -3.76 -3.99
CA HIS A 100 7.79 -3.89 -2.80
C HIS A 100 7.39 -2.87 -1.74
N VAL A 101 7.07 -1.65 -2.16
CA VAL A 101 6.54 -0.59 -1.29
C VAL A 101 5.20 -1.01 -0.66
N ALA A 102 4.29 -1.57 -1.46
CA ALA A 102 2.99 -2.02 -0.96
C ALA A 102 3.14 -3.09 0.12
N VAL A 103 4.01 -4.09 -0.10
CA VAL A 103 4.29 -5.13 0.90
C VAL A 103 4.93 -4.53 2.15
N ALA A 104 5.92 -3.65 2.00
CA ALA A 104 6.61 -3.02 3.13
C ALA A 104 5.65 -2.24 4.02
N ILE A 105 4.73 -1.47 3.43
CA ILE A 105 3.71 -0.72 4.16
C ILE A 105 2.77 -1.65 4.93
N LEU A 106 2.33 -2.75 4.31
CA LEU A 106 1.49 -3.74 4.98
C LEU A 106 2.24 -4.44 6.11
N GLN A 107 3.49 -4.82 5.90
CA GLN A 107 4.33 -5.43 6.92
C GLN A 107 4.55 -4.49 8.10
N LEU A 108 4.80 -3.20 7.85
CA LEU A 108 4.90 -2.18 8.90
C LEU A 108 3.59 -2.01 9.65
N ALA A 109 2.46 -1.91 8.95
CA ALA A 109 1.14 -1.79 9.57
C ALA A 109 0.82 -3.00 10.47
N LEU A 110 1.19 -4.22 10.05
CA LEU A 110 1.06 -5.42 10.85
C LEU A 110 1.96 -5.40 12.09
N LEU A 111 3.21 -4.94 11.95
CA LEU A 111 4.14 -4.81 13.08
C LEU A 111 3.69 -3.77 14.11
N ILE A 112 3.11 -2.65 13.67
CA ILE A 112 2.58 -1.59 14.56
C ILE A 112 1.51 -2.13 15.51
N TYR A 113 0.68 -3.06 15.04
CA TYR A 113 -0.40 -3.67 15.83
C TYR A 113 -0.06 -5.06 16.38
N ASP A 114 1.19 -5.50 16.25
CA ASP A 114 1.65 -6.84 16.65
C ASP A 114 0.77 -7.98 16.08
N ILE A 115 0.30 -7.80 14.83
CA ILE A 115 -0.53 -8.79 14.14
C ILE A 115 0.37 -9.77 13.40
N ARG A 116 0.23 -11.06 13.72
CA ARG A 116 0.84 -12.16 12.97
C ARG A 116 -0.11 -12.62 11.87
N VAL A 117 0.40 -12.75 10.64
CA VAL A 117 -0.39 -13.31 9.53
C VAL A 117 -0.62 -14.81 9.80
N PRO A 118 -1.87 -15.28 9.83
CA PRO A 118 -2.18 -16.69 10.01
C PRO A 118 -1.50 -17.56 8.96
N TYR A 119 -1.12 -18.78 9.35
CA TYR A 119 -0.52 -19.80 8.46
C TYR A 119 0.89 -19.48 7.93
N SER A 120 1.55 -18.41 8.39
CA SER A 120 2.92 -18.08 8.01
C SER A 120 3.96 -19.14 8.39
N ASP A 121 3.68 -19.89 9.46
CA ASP A 121 4.60 -20.88 10.01
C ASP A 121 4.45 -22.26 9.34
N ASP A 122 3.32 -22.50 8.64
CA ASP A 122 2.98 -23.76 7.97
C ASP A 122 3.18 -23.70 6.44
N SER A 123 3.48 -22.52 5.88
CA SER A 123 3.66 -22.31 4.44
C SER A 123 5.13 -22.34 4.01
N VAL A 124 5.41 -22.91 2.84
CA VAL A 124 6.76 -22.94 2.24
C VAL A 124 7.23 -21.55 1.81
N LEU A 125 6.28 -20.69 1.44
CA LEU A 125 6.51 -19.29 1.10
C LEU A 125 6.04 -18.41 2.25
N THR A 126 6.77 -17.34 2.52
CA THR A 126 6.29 -16.27 3.37
C THR A 126 5.07 -15.59 2.74
N TRP A 127 4.20 -15.01 3.56
CA TRP A 127 2.94 -14.42 3.09
C TRP A 127 3.15 -13.37 1.99
N TYR A 128 4.28 -12.65 2.02
CA TYR A 128 4.61 -11.63 1.04
C TYR A 128 5.22 -12.18 -0.26
N GLU A 129 5.93 -13.31 -0.21
CA GLU A 129 6.38 -14.02 -1.42
C GLU A 129 5.19 -14.51 -2.26
N THR A 130 4.02 -14.71 -1.63
CA THR A 130 2.78 -15.06 -2.34
C THR A 130 2.24 -13.89 -3.18
N PHE A 131 2.59 -12.65 -2.81
CA PHE A 131 2.18 -11.44 -3.54
C PHE A 131 3.25 -10.96 -4.52
N CYS A 132 4.52 -11.23 -4.24
CA CYS A 132 5.66 -10.82 -5.06
C CYS A 132 6.78 -11.87 -5.01
N ASP A 133 6.95 -12.63 -6.10
CA ASP A 133 7.98 -13.68 -6.22
C ASP A 133 9.43 -13.13 -6.19
N ASN A 134 9.62 -11.82 -6.40
CA ASN A 134 10.93 -11.17 -6.52
C ASN A 134 11.34 -10.36 -5.27
N LEU A 135 10.74 -10.63 -4.11
CA LEU A 135 10.97 -9.89 -2.88
C LEU A 135 11.69 -10.76 -1.83
N SER A 136 13.00 -10.55 -1.67
CA SER A 136 13.75 -11.15 -0.57
C SER A 136 13.48 -10.41 0.74
N LYS A 137 13.66 -11.11 1.86
CA LYS A 137 13.53 -10.54 3.21
C LYS A 137 14.46 -9.34 3.44
N GLU A 138 15.65 -9.36 2.86
CA GLU A 138 16.63 -8.27 2.92
C GLU A 138 16.11 -7.03 2.20
N LYS A 139 15.62 -7.19 0.96
CA LYS A 139 15.01 -6.08 0.20
C LYS A 139 13.79 -5.50 0.90
N LEU A 140 12.96 -6.37 1.51
CA LEU A 140 11.82 -5.92 2.30
C LEU A 140 12.27 -5.08 3.49
N ALA A 141 13.31 -5.51 4.22
CA ALA A 141 13.87 -4.76 5.34
C ALA A 141 14.44 -3.41 4.90
N ASP A 142 15.13 -3.36 3.75
CA ASP A 142 15.67 -2.11 3.19
C ASP A 142 14.55 -1.13 2.86
N VAL A 143 13.49 -1.59 2.18
CA VAL A 143 12.32 -0.74 1.84
C VAL A 143 11.62 -0.26 3.12
N MET A 144 11.42 -1.13 4.10
CA MET A 144 10.81 -0.74 5.38
C MET A 144 11.66 0.31 6.12
N MET A 145 12.98 0.17 6.12
CA MET A 145 13.86 1.18 6.72
C MET A 145 13.78 2.52 6.01
N ASP A 146 13.77 2.52 4.67
CA ASP A 146 13.56 3.73 3.87
C ASP A 146 12.20 4.41 4.20
N VAL A 147 11.15 3.63 4.45
CA VAL A 147 9.84 4.15 4.90
C VAL A 147 9.91 4.68 6.34
N ILE A 148 10.54 3.98 7.28
CA ILE A 148 10.69 4.42 8.66
C ILE A 148 11.50 5.70 8.74
N GLN A 149 12.55 5.83 7.92
CA GLN A 149 13.43 7.00 7.91
C GLN A 149 12.69 8.30 7.56
N VAL A 150 11.57 8.22 6.82
CA VAL A 150 10.67 9.36 6.60
C VAL A 150 10.22 9.96 7.94
N TYR A 151 9.84 9.09 8.89
CA TYR A 151 9.35 9.52 10.21
C TYR A 151 10.48 9.95 11.16
N GLU A 152 11.72 9.48 10.97
CA GLU A 152 12.85 9.94 11.78
C GLU A 152 13.27 11.37 11.42
N VAL A 153 13.16 11.75 10.14
CA VAL A 153 13.52 13.08 9.65
C VAL A 153 12.52 14.16 10.09
N GLU A 154 11.24 13.79 10.26
CA GLU A 154 10.20 14.70 10.72
C GLU A 154 10.21 14.96 12.24
N ALA A 155 10.98 14.17 13.00
CA ALA A 155 11.09 14.28 14.45
C ALA A 155 12.21 15.25 14.93
N MET A 156 12.93 15.91 14.01
CA MET A 156 13.94 16.96 14.27
C MET A 156 13.47 18.34 13.83
#